data_AF-Q8TDX6-F1
#
_entry.id   AF-Q8TDX6-F1
#
_cell.length_a   1.000
_cell.length_b   1.000
_cell.length_c   1.000
_cell.angle_alpha   90.00
_cell.angle_beta   90.00
_cell.angle_gamma   90.00
#
_symmetry.space_group_name_H-M   'P 1'
#
loop_
_entity.id
_entity.type
_entity.pdbx_description
1 polymer ?
#
loop_
_entity_poly.entity_id
_entity_poly.type
_entity_poly.pdbx_seq_one_letter_code
_entity_poly.pdbx_strand_id
1 'polypeptide(L)'
;MMMVRRGLLAWISRVVVLLVLLCCAISVLYMLACTPKGDEEQLALPRANSPTGKEGYQAVLQEWEEQHRNYVSSLKRQIAQLKEELQERSEQLRNGQYQASDAAGLGLDRSPPEKTQADLLAFLHSQVDKAEVNAGVKLATEYAAVPFDSFTLQKVYQLETGLTRHPEEKPVRKDKRDELVEAIESALETLNSPAENSPNHRPYTASDFIEGIYRTERDKGTLYELTFKGDHKHEFKRLILFRPFGPIMKVKNEKLNMANTLINVIVPLAKRVDKFRQFMQNFREMCIEQDGRVHLTVVYFGKEEINEVKGILENTSKAANFRNFTFIQLNGEFSRGKGLDVGARFWKGSNVLLFFCDVDIYFTSEFLNTCRLNTQPGKKVFYPVLFSQYNPGIIYGHHDAVPPLEQQLVIKKETGFWRDFGFGMTCQYRSDFINIGGFDLDIKGWGGEDVHLYRKYLHSNLIVVRTPVRGLFHLWHEKRCMDELTPEQYKMCMQSKAMNEASHGQLGMLVFRHEIEAHLRKQKQKTSSKKT
;
A
#
# COMPACT_ATOMS: atom_id res chain seq x y z
N MET A 1 -52.61 -5.54 -45.99
CA MET A 1 -51.80 -5.77 -44.75
C MET A 1 -50.47 -5.00 -44.69
N MET A 2 -49.83 -4.63 -45.82
CA MET A 2 -48.54 -3.88 -45.79
C MET A 2 -48.64 -2.39 -45.41
N MET A 3 -49.77 -1.71 -45.65
CA MET A 3 -49.90 -0.28 -45.33
C MET A 3 -49.96 0.03 -43.83
N VAL A 4 -50.58 -0.84 -43.02
CA VAL A 4 -50.70 -0.64 -41.56
C VAL A 4 -49.34 -0.78 -40.85
N ARG A 5 -48.45 -1.67 -41.35
CA ARG A 5 -47.08 -1.83 -40.82
C ARG A 5 -46.19 -0.60 -41.03
N ARG A 6 -46.36 0.13 -42.14
CA ARG A 6 -45.61 1.37 -42.41
C ARG A 6 -46.03 2.50 -41.46
N GLY A 7 -47.32 2.61 -41.15
CA GLY A 7 -47.82 3.59 -40.19
C GLY A 7 -47.29 3.37 -38.77
N LEU A 8 -47.25 2.12 -38.31
CA LEU A 8 -46.76 1.78 -36.97
C LEU A 8 -45.26 2.05 -36.81
N LEU A 9 -44.44 1.70 -37.82
CA LEU A 9 -43.00 2.00 -37.79
C LEU A 9 -42.72 3.51 -37.76
N ALA A 10 -43.48 4.30 -38.54
CA ALA A 10 -43.37 5.75 -38.53
C ALA A 10 -43.76 6.34 -37.16
N TRP A 11 -44.77 5.77 -36.51
CA TRP A 11 -45.20 6.20 -35.17
C TRP A 11 -44.16 5.87 -34.09
N ILE A 12 -43.63 4.63 -34.08
CA ILE A 12 -42.56 4.21 -33.17
C ILE A 12 -41.32 5.08 -33.37
N SER A 13 -40.93 5.34 -34.62
CA SER A 13 -39.80 6.22 -34.93
C SER A 13 -40.01 7.63 -34.36
N ARG A 14 -41.21 8.22 -34.48
CA ARG A 14 -41.51 9.54 -33.89
C ARG A 14 -41.47 9.52 -32.37
N VAL A 15 -41.97 8.47 -31.73
CA VAL A 15 -41.94 8.34 -30.25
C VAL A 15 -40.51 8.20 -29.75
N VAL A 16 -39.67 7.41 -30.43
CA VAL A 16 -38.25 7.27 -30.07
C VAL A 16 -37.51 8.59 -30.23
N VAL A 17 -37.74 9.32 -31.32
CA VAL A 17 -37.14 10.65 -31.53
C VAL A 17 -37.57 11.64 -30.44
N LEU A 18 -38.85 11.64 -30.06
CA LEU A 18 -39.36 12.47 -28.96
C LEU A 18 -38.72 12.13 -27.62
N LEU A 19 -38.55 10.84 -27.30
CA LEU A 19 -37.89 10.39 -26.07
C LEU A 19 -36.42 10.77 -26.04
N VAL A 20 -35.71 10.66 -27.18
CA VAL A 20 -34.32 11.10 -27.29
C VAL A 20 -34.21 12.61 -27.09
N LEU A 21 -35.09 13.39 -27.72
CA LEU A 21 -35.13 14.85 -27.54
C LEU A 21 -35.43 15.25 -26.10
N LEU A 22 -36.34 14.53 -25.43
CA LEU A 22 -36.65 14.76 -24.01
C LEU A 22 -35.44 14.42 -23.12
N CYS A 23 -34.77 13.30 -23.36
CA CYS A 23 -33.53 12.94 -22.66
C CYS A 23 -32.41 13.96 -22.91
N CYS A 24 -32.25 14.46 -24.13
CA CYS A 24 -31.32 15.52 -24.45
C CYS A 24 -31.68 16.81 -23.71
N ALA A 25 -32.95 17.21 -23.67
CA ALA A 25 -33.40 18.39 -22.95
C ALA A 25 -33.16 18.27 -21.43
N ILE A 26 -33.44 17.11 -20.84
CA ILE A 26 -33.17 16.84 -19.42
C ILE A 26 -31.66 16.86 -19.17
N SER A 27 -30.85 16.28 -20.06
CA SER A 27 -29.38 16.31 -19.93
C SER A 27 -28.82 17.72 -20.06
N VAL A 28 -29.37 18.55 -20.96
CA VAL A 28 -29.00 19.96 -21.09
C VAL A 28 -29.43 20.76 -19.85
N LEU A 29 -30.63 20.53 -19.32
CA LEU A 29 -31.09 21.16 -18.07
C LEU A 29 -30.24 20.73 -16.87
N TYR A 30 -29.87 19.46 -16.79
CA TYR A 30 -28.96 18.95 -15.77
C TYR A 30 -27.57 19.56 -15.93
N MET A 31 -27.05 19.65 -17.16
CA MET A 31 -25.79 20.34 -17.43
C MET A 31 -25.89 21.82 -17.10
N LEU A 32 -27.00 22.51 -17.35
CA LEU A 32 -27.17 23.93 -16.98
C LEU A 32 -27.30 24.12 -15.47
N ALA A 33 -27.92 23.18 -14.77
CA ALA A 33 -28.03 23.18 -13.30
C ALA A 33 -26.72 22.78 -12.60
N CYS A 34 -25.91 21.93 -13.25
CA CYS A 34 -24.64 21.43 -12.73
C CYS A 34 -23.42 22.15 -13.31
N THR A 35 -23.56 22.96 -14.37
CA THR A 35 -22.52 23.90 -14.77
C THR A 35 -22.38 24.87 -13.62
N PRO A 36 -21.22 24.88 -12.93
CA PRO A 36 -20.96 25.92 -11.96
C PRO A 36 -21.18 27.22 -12.72
N LYS A 37 -21.93 28.16 -12.13
CA LYS A 37 -21.96 29.52 -12.65
C LYS A 37 -20.50 29.91 -12.81
N GLY A 38 -20.05 29.95 -14.07
CA GLY A 38 -18.70 30.37 -14.37
C GLY A 38 -18.64 31.77 -13.83
N ASP A 39 -17.80 31.97 -12.83
CA ASP A 39 -17.51 33.28 -12.30
C ASP A 39 -17.13 34.15 -13.50
N GLU A 40 -18.07 35.01 -13.93
CA GLU A 40 -17.76 36.24 -14.65
C GLU A 40 -17.05 37.18 -13.66
N GLU A 41 -15.96 36.72 -13.06
CA GLU A 41 -14.96 37.61 -12.50
C GLU A 41 -13.80 37.58 -13.47
N GLN A 42 -13.81 38.61 -14.30
CA GLN A 42 -12.71 39.08 -15.12
C GLN A 42 -11.37 38.67 -14.50
N LEU A 43 -10.58 37.97 -15.32
CA LEU A 43 -9.12 37.85 -15.21
C LEU A 43 -8.49 39.25 -15.28
N ALA A 44 -8.74 40.07 -14.28
CA ALA A 44 -7.93 41.21 -13.93
C ALA A 44 -7.07 40.73 -12.77
N LEU A 45 -5.93 40.13 -13.09
CA LEU A 45 -4.80 39.99 -12.17
C LEU A 45 -4.67 41.34 -11.43
N PRO A 46 -5.00 41.44 -10.13
CA PRO A 46 -4.98 42.71 -9.45
C PRO A 46 -3.51 43.06 -9.26
N ARG A 47 -3.05 43.92 -10.17
CA ARG A 47 -1.87 44.76 -9.97
C ARG A 47 -1.99 45.31 -8.56
N ALA A 48 -1.11 44.84 -7.68
CA ALA A 48 -1.03 45.25 -6.29
C ALA A 48 -1.17 46.78 -6.25
N ASN A 49 -2.20 47.25 -5.52
CA ASN A 49 -2.58 48.63 -5.22
C ASN A 49 -3.98 49.07 -5.70
N SER A 50 -5.04 48.31 -5.42
CA SER A 50 -6.42 48.86 -5.33
C SER A 50 -7.12 48.47 -4.01
N PRO A 51 -7.98 49.33 -3.43
CA PRO A 51 -8.47 49.18 -2.06
C PRO A 51 -9.53 48.09 -1.85
N THR A 52 -10.05 47.47 -2.92
CA THR A 52 -11.12 46.47 -2.83
C THR A 52 -10.66 45.10 -2.33
N GLY A 53 -9.35 44.82 -2.31
CA GLY A 53 -8.83 43.57 -1.76
C GLY A 53 -9.07 43.42 -0.25
N LYS A 54 -9.04 44.52 0.53
CA LYS A 54 -9.17 44.45 1.99
C LYS A 54 -10.57 43.99 2.44
N GLU A 55 -11.62 44.46 1.77
CA GLU A 55 -13.00 44.12 2.13
C GLU A 55 -13.32 42.64 1.87
N GLY A 56 -12.82 42.08 0.74
CA GLY A 56 -12.97 40.66 0.44
C GLY A 56 -12.30 39.76 1.48
N TYR A 57 -11.07 40.08 1.89
CA TYR A 57 -10.40 39.34 2.97
C TYR A 57 -11.15 39.43 4.31
N GLN A 58 -11.72 40.59 4.63
CA GLN A 58 -12.43 40.79 5.89
C GLN A 58 -13.76 40.02 5.93
N ALA A 59 -14.49 39.95 4.81
CA ALA A 59 -15.71 39.16 4.71
C ALA A 59 -15.45 37.65 4.89
N VAL A 60 -14.40 37.12 4.24
CA VAL A 60 -14.00 35.71 4.36
C VAL A 60 -13.58 35.37 5.80
N LEU A 61 -12.88 36.29 6.49
CA LEU A 61 -12.51 36.10 7.89
C LEU A 61 -13.73 36.08 8.82
N GLN A 62 -14.72 36.96 8.61
CA GLN A 62 -15.95 36.98 9.41
C GLN A 62 -16.79 35.71 9.24
N GLU A 63 -16.95 35.24 8.00
CA GLU A 63 -17.67 33.99 7.73
C GLU A 63 -17.00 32.80 8.45
N TRP A 64 -15.67 32.78 8.47
CA TRP A 64 -14.90 31.75 9.16
C TRP A 64 -14.98 31.84 10.69
N GLU A 65 -15.00 33.05 11.25
CA GLU A 65 -15.27 33.28 12.67
C GLU A 65 -16.67 32.80 13.06
N GLU A 66 -17.69 33.07 12.25
CA GLU A 66 -19.05 32.59 12.48
C GLU A 66 -19.15 31.07 12.40
N GLN A 67 -18.53 30.44 11.41
CA GLN A 67 -18.45 28.98 11.30
C GLN A 67 -17.75 28.38 12.53
N HIS A 68 -16.64 28.94 12.98
CA HIS A 68 -15.96 28.52 14.21
C HIS A 68 -16.85 28.67 15.43
N ARG A 69 -17.55 29.79 15.55
CA ARG A 69 -18.43 30.07 16.70
C ARG A 69 -19.59 29.08 16.74
N ASN A 70 -20.18 28.79 15.57
CA ASN A 70 -21.25 27.80 15.43
C ASN A 70 -20.74 26.40 15.79
N TYR A 71 -19.56 26.00 15.29
CA TYR A 71 -18.94 24.72 15.62
C TYR A 71 -18.64 24.57 17.12
N VAL A 72 -18.04 25.60 17.74
CA VAL A 72 -17.77 25.63 19.19
C VAL A 72 -19.07 25.56 20.00
N SER A 73 -20.14 26.24 19.56
CA SER A 73 -21.43 26.19 20.26
C SER A 73 -22.09 24.81 20.16
N SER A 74 -21.97 24.15 18.99
CA SER A 74 -22.44 22.79 18.75
C SER A 74 -21.71 21.79 19.64
N LEU A 75 -20.38 21.86 19.69
CA LEU A 75 -19.55 21.03 20.57
C LEU A 75 -19.89 21.25 22.04
N LYS A 76 -20.10 22.49 22.48
CA LYS A 76 -20.52 22.77 23.86
C LYS A 76 -21.86 22.11 24.19
N ARG A 77 -22.83 22.12 23.28
CA ARG A 77 -24.13 21.44 23.45
C ARG A 77 -23.96 19.93 23.52
N GLN A 78 -23.17 19.34 22.61
CA GLN A 78 -22.89 17.89 22.63
C GLN A 78 -22.19 17.46 23.93
N ILE A 79 -21.21 18.23 24.41
CA ILE A 79 -20.53 17.97 25.69
C ILE A 79 -21.52 18.04 26.86
N ALA A 80 -22.44 19.00 26.87
CA ALA A 80 -23.46 19.10 27.91
C ALA A 80 -24.40 17.89 27.90
N GLN A 81 -24.89 17.49 26.73
CA GLN A 81 -25.78 16.35 26.56
C GLN A 81 -25.09 15.02 26.94
N LEU A 82 -23.85 14.81 26.50
CA LEU A 82 -23.06 13.63 26.86
C LEU A 82 -22.78 13.55 28.37
N LYS A 83 -22.58 14.69 29.03
CA LYS A 83 -22.43 14.74 30.49
C LYS A 83 -23.72 14.35 31.20
N GLU A 84 -24.87 14.80 30.71
CA GLU A 84 -26.19 14.43 31.26
C GLU A 84 -26.46 12.93 31.08
N GLU A 85 -26.23 12.39 29.88
CA GLU A 85 -26.36 10.94 29.62
C GLU A 85 -25.38 10.12 30.47
N LEU A 86 -24.13 10.57 30.64
CA LEU A 86 -23.16 9.92 31.53
C LEU A 86 -23.64 9.92 32.98
N GLN A 87 -24.18 11.04 33.44
CA GLN A 87 -24.71 11.17 34.79
C GLN A 87 -25.90 10.23 34.99
N GLU A 88 -26.87 10.21 34.07
CA GLU A 88 -28.02 9.29 34.10
C GLU A 88 -27.57 7.82 34.12
N ARG A 89 -26.61 7.45 33.28
CA ARG A 89 -26.06 6.08 33.26
C ARG A 89 -25.32 5.72 34.54
N SER A 90 -24.61 6.69 35.14
CA SER A 90 -23.92 6.49 36.42
C SER A 90 -24.91 6.29 37.56
N GLU A 91 -26.05 6.99 37.55
CA GLU A 91 -27.15 6.80 38.49
C GLU A 91 -27.84 5.44 38.28
N GLN A 92 -28.09 5.03 37.03
CA GLN A 92 -28.62 3.70 36.70
C GLN A 92 -27.68 2.57 37.17
N LEU A 93 -26.37 2.69 36.95
CA LEU A 93 -25.37 1.72 37.43
C LEU A 93 -25.33 1.65 38.96
N ARG A 94 -25.39 2.79 39.63
CA ARG A 94 -25.44 2.86 41.09
C ARG A 94 -26.70 2.19 41.62
N ASN A 95 -27.85 2.41 41.00
CA ASN A 95 -29.11 1.75 41.36
C ASN A 95 -29.09 0.24 41.07
N GLY A 96 -28.47 -0.20 39.97
CA GLY A 96 -28.28 -1.62 39.65
C GLY A 96 -27.30 -2.33 40.59
N GLN A 97 -26.24 -1.65 41.04
CA GLN A 97 -25.29 -2.19 42.01
C GLN A 97 -25.94 -2.44 43.38
N TYR A 98 -26.91 -1.62 43.81
CA TYR A 98 -27.66 -1.89 45.04
C TYR A 98 -28.48 -3.20 44.96
N GLN A 99 -28.94 -3.61 43.76
CA GLN A 99 -29.64 -4.88 43.59
C GLN A 99 -28.69 -6.08 43.47
N ALA A 100 -27.47 -5.89 42.96
CA ALA A 100 -26.49 -6.96 42.78
C ALA A 100 -25.58 -7.18 43.99
N SER A 101 -25.27 -6.15 44.79
CA SER A 101 -24.35 -6.29 45.94
C SER A 101 -24.92 -7.11 47.08
N ASP A 102 -26.25 -7.27 47.17
CA ASP A 102 -26.86 -8.19 48.13
C ASP A 102 -26.64 -9.66 47.75
N ALA A 103 -26.24 -9.97 46.51
CA ALA A 103 -26.05 -11.36 46.05
C ALA A 103 -24.58 -11.80 45.90
N ALA A 104 -23.62 -10.89 45.74
CA ALA A 104 -22.22 -11.27 45.52
C ALA A 104 -21.24 -10.34 46.25
N GLY A 105 -20.68 -10.84 47.36
CA GLY A 105 -19.70 -10.16 48.21
C GLY A 105 -18.32 -9.98 47.57
N LEU A 106 -18.23 -9.23 46.48
CA LEU A 106 -16.96 -8.74 45.92
C LEU A 106 -16.92 -7.23 46.09
N GLY A 107 -16.03 -6.77 46.98
CA GLY A 107 -15.79 -5.36 47.28
C GLY A 107 -15.34 -4.61 46.02
N LEU A 108 -16.27 -3.88 45.41
CA LEU A 108 -16.02 -3.00 44.28
C LEU A 108 -15.55 -1.63 44.78
N ASP A 109 -14.46 -1.16 44.17
CA ASP A 109 -13.76 0.07 44.48
C ASP A 109 -14.70 1.30 44.42
N ARG A 110 -14.70 2.12 45.48
CA ARG A 110 -15.62 3.27 45.70
C ARG A 110 -15.05 4.59 45.17
N SER A 111 -14.18 4.56 44.15
CA SER A 111 -13.61 5.78 43.59
C SER A 111 -14.66 6.62 42.83
N PRO A 112 -14.60 7.97 42.90
CA PRO A 112 -15.51 8.84 42.17
C PRO A 112 -15.44 8.57 40.65
N PRO A 113 -16.57 8.59 39.91
CA PRO A 113 -16.62 8.24 38.49
C PRO A 113 -15.70 9.12 37.62
N GLU A 114 -15.54 10.41 37.97
CA GLU A 114 -14.61 11.32 37.28
C GLU A 114 -13.15 10.87 37.38
N LYS A 115 -12.74 10.36 38.56
CA LYS A 115 -11.38 9.84 38.77
C LYS A 115 -11.16 8.59 37.93
N THR A 116 -12.14 7.69 37.90
CA THR A 116 -12.09 6.47 37.08
C THR A 116 -11.98 6.79 35.58
N GLN A 117 -12.66 7.83 35.09
CA GLN A 117 -12.57 8.26 33.69
C GLN A 117 -11.21 8.88 33.35
N ALA A 118 -10.66 9.70 34.25
CA ALA A 118 -9.31 10.27 34.08
C ALA A 118 -8.23 9.18 34.10
N ASP A 119 -8.35 8.21 35.01
CA ASP A 119 -7.44 7.06 35.11
C ASP A 119 -7.51 6.20 33.84
N LEU A 120 -8.71 5.99 33.28
CA LEU A 120 -8.88 5.28 32.00
C LEU A 120 -8.23 6.04 30.86
N LEU A 121 -8.48 7.35 30.70
CA LEU A 121 -7.85 8.15 29.65
C LEU A 121 -6.32 8.14 29.77
N ALA A 122 -5.79 8.28 30.99
CA ALA A 122 -4.36 8.19 31.26
C ALA A 122 -3.81 6.81 30.86
N PHE A 123 -4.53 5.73 31.16
CA PHE A 123 -4.17 4.39 30.71
C PHE A 123 -4.12 4.29 29.18
N LEU A 124 -5.14 4.78 28.47
CA LEU A 124 -5.19 4.73 27.00
C LEU A 124 -4.04 5.53 26.37
N HIS A 125 -3.74 6.73 26.88
CA HIS A 125 -2.59 7.51 26.46
C HIS A 125 -1.26 6.76 26.72
N SER A 126 -1.13 6.11 27.88
CA SER A 126 0.07 5.32 28.17
C SER A 126 0.27 4.13 27.21
N GLN A 127 -0.82 3.58 26.65
CA GLN A 127 -0.73 2.53 25.64
C GLN A 127 -0.23 3.07 24.30
N VAL A 128 -0.68 4.27 23.90
CA VAL A 128 -0.17 4.97 22.71
C VAL A 128 1.34 5.21 22.83
N ASP A 129 1.81 5.65 24.01
CA ASP A 129 3.24 5.93 24.24
C ASP A 129 4.11 4.66 24.21
N LYS A 130 3.54 3.51 24.56
CA LYS A 130 4.21 2.19 24.49
C LYS A 130 4.17 1.57 23.10
N ALA A 131 3.28 2.01 22.23
CA ALA A 131 3.17 1.51 20.87
C ALA A 131 4.35 2.02 20.02
N GLU A 132 4.75 1.24 19.03
CA GLU A 132 5.86 1.58 18.13
C GLU A 132 5.45 2.66 17.10
N VAL A 133 5.08 3.84 17.58
CA VAL A 133 4.61 4.97 16.74
C VAL A 133 5.72 6.00 16.53
N ASN A 134 6.42 6.34 17.63
CA ASN A 134 7.39 7.43 17.63
C ASN A 134 8.83 6.95 17.46
N ALA A 135 9.16 5.76 17.97
CA ALA A 135 10.47 5.14 17.91
C ALA A 135 10.33 3.63 17.68
N GLY A 136 11.34 3.04 17.04
CA GLY A 136 11.40 1.59 16.84
C GLY A 136 11.69 0.86 18.15
N VAL A 137 11.20 -0.37 18.26
CA VAL A 137 11.52 -1.27 19.39
C VAL A 137 12.65 -2.19 18.96
N LYS A 138 13.65 -2.36 19.83
CA LYS A 138 14.74 -3.31 19.56
C LYS A 138 14.21 -4.74 19.65
N LEU A 139 14.28 -5.46 18.55
CA LEU A 139 13.82 -6.84 18.44
C LEU A 139 15.00 -7.78 18.24
N ALA A 140 14.98 -8.92 18.92
CA ALA A 140 16.09 -9.87 18.89
C ALA A 140 16.25 -10.55 17.52
N THR A 141 15.14 -10.86 16.85
CA THR A 141 15.11 -11.59 15.57
C THR A 141 13.94 -11.11 14.71
N GLU A 142 13.98 -11.46 13.44
CA GLU A 142 12.93 -11.25 12.47
C GLU A 142 11.58 -11.88 12.86
N TYR A 143 11.60 -12.95 13.66
CA TYR A 143 10.40 -13.66 14.11
C TYR A 143 9.63 -12.91 15.21
N ALA A 144 10.29 -11.96 15.89
CA ALA A 144 9.65 -11.09 16.87
C ALA A 144 8.97 -9.87 16.22
N ALA A 145 9.27 -9.60 14.93
CA ALA A 145 8.69 -8.47 14.22
C ALA A 145 7.24 -8.78 13.83
N VAL A 146 6.32 -7.95 14.29
CA VAL A 146 4.93 -8.00 13.84
C VAL A 146 4.82 -7.13 12.58
N PRO A 147 4.47 -7.70 11.41
CA PRO A 147 4.29 -6.93 10.19
C PRO A 147 2.94 -6.20 10.17
N PHE A 148 2.83 -5.20 9.33
CA PHE A 148 1.57 -4.57 8.97
C PHE A 148 0.85 -5.39 7.90
N ASP A 149 -0.48 -5.32 7.91
CA ASP A 149 -1.32 -5.59 6.76
C ASP A 149 -1.56 -4.28 6.01
N SER A 150 -1.78 -4.34 4.69
CA SER A 150 -2.13 -3.17 3.89
C SER A 150 -3.55 -3.28 3.33
N PHE A 151 -4.19 -2.16 3.06
CA PHE A 151 -5.55 -2.14 2.55
C PHE A 151 -5.86 -0.87 1.75
N THR A 152 -6.87 -0.99 0.90
CA THR A 152 -7.57 0.13 0.26
C THR A 152 -9.06 0.04 0.54
N LEU A 153 -9.85 0.96 -0.01
CA LEU A 153 -11.31 0.93 0.17
C LEU A 153 -11.97 -0.40 -0.22
N GLN A 154 -11.35 -1.15 -1.14
CA GLN A 154 -11.96 -2.34 -1.75
C GLN A 154 -11.33 -3.66 -1.28
N LYS A 155 -10.07 -3.63 -0.85
CA LYS A 155 -9.23 -4.83 -0.72
C LYS A 155 -8.31 -4.72 0.48
N VAL A 156 -8.06 -5.86 1.12
CA VAL A 156 -7.09 -6.05 2.19
C VAL A 156 -6.06 -7.06 1.70
N TYR A 157 -4.80 -6.80 2.03
CA TYR A 157 -3.65 -7.62 1.70
C TYR A 157 -2.96 -8.02 2.99
N GLN A 158 -3.04 -9.31 3.32
CA GLN A 158 -2.61 -9.84 4.61
C GLN A 158 -1.58 -10.95 4.44
N LEU A 159 -0.65 -11.05 5.38
CA LEU A 159 0.28 -12.18 5.46
C LEU A 159 -0.37 -13.39 6.13
N GLU A 160 -1.05 -13.16 7.25
CA GLU A 160 -1.83 -14.19 7.94
C GLU A 160 -3.21 -14.32 7.30
N THR A 161 -3.31 -15.18 6.30
CA THR A 161 -4.51 -15.36 5.47
C THR A 161 -5.53 -16.37 6.03
N GLY A 162 -5.36 -16.79 7.29
CA GLY A 162 -6.27 -17.73 7.96
C GLY A 162 -6.57 -19.02 7.16
N LEU A 163 -7.84 -19.46 7.18
CA LEU A 163 -8.27 -20.69 6.50
C LEU A 163 -8.55 -20.49 5.00
N THR A 164 -8.91 -19.29 4.59
CA THR A 164 -9.21 -18.94 3.19
C THR A 164 -7.93 -19.01 2.33
N ARG A 165 -6.80 -18.61 2.92
CA ARG A 165 -5.48 -18.56 2.27
C ARG A 165 -5.46 -17.66 1.03
N HIS A 166 -6.30 -16.63 1.00
CA HIS A 166 -6.32 -15.68 -0.12
C HIS A 166 -5.40 -14.50 0.20
N PRO A 167 -4.39 -14.22 -0.65
CA PRO A 167 -3.44 -13.13 -0.42
C PRO A 167 -4.07 -11.74 -0.57
N GLU A 168 -5.12 -11.65 -1.38
CA GLU A 168 -5.97 -10.48 -1.55
C GLU A 168 -7.40 -10.89 -1.21
N GLU A 169 -8.01 -10.19 -0.27
CA GLU A 169 -9.40 -10.40 0.10
C GLU A 169 -10.17 -9.09 -0.03
N LYS A 170 -11.43 -9.19 -0.43
CA LYS A 170 -12.38 -8.15 0.00
C LYS A 170 -12.50 -8.29 1.51
N PRO A 171 -12.71 -7.22 2.28
CA PRO A 171 -13.06 -7.36 3.69
C PRO A 171 -14.46 -8.00 3.79
N VAL A 172 -14.52 -9.33 3.63
CA VAL A 172 -15.74 -10.15 3.63
C VAL A 172 -16.25 -10.28 5.06
N ARG A 173 -15.32 -10.44 6.00
CA ARG A 173 -15.57 -10.40 7.43
C ARG A 173 -16.09 -9.03 7.82
N LYS A 174 -17.39 -8.97 8.15
CA LYS A 174 -18.09 -7.74 8.50
C LYS A 174 -17.39 -6.99 9.63
N ASP A 175 -16.94 -7.70 10.67
CA ASP A 175 -16.21 -7.13 11.79
C ASP A 175 -14.93 -6.38 11.35
N LYS A 176 -14.13 -7.01 10.49
CA LYS A 176 -12.91 -6.39 9.95
C LYS A 176 -13.20 -5.24 9.02
N ARG A 177 -14.24 -5.37 8.19
CA ARG A 177 -14.69 -4.30 7.30
C ARG A 177 -15.10 -3.06 8.10
N ASP A 178 -15.96 -3.25 9.10
CA ASP A 178 -16.51 -2.17 9.92
C ASP A 178 -15.36 -1.48 10.69
N GLU A 179 -14.40 -2.24 11.21
CA GLU A 179 -13.20 -1.71 11.86
C GLU A 179 -12.35 -0.81 10.95
N LEU A 180 -12.10 -1.20 9.70
CA LEU A 180 -11.31 -0.40 8.75
C LEU A 180 -12.08 0.83 8.26
N VAL A 181 -13.41 0.69 8.06
CA VAL A 181 -14.28 1.80 7.68
C VAL A 181 -14.31 2.84 8.78
N GLU A 182 -14.48 2.45 10.04
CA GLU A 182 -14.46 3.35 11.19
C GLU A 182 -13.13 4.12 11.30
N ALA A 183 -12.00 3.45 11.04
CA ALA A 183 -10.70 4.12 11.01
C ALA A 183 -10.59 5.17 9.89
N ILE A 184 -11.13 4.88 8.70
CA ILE A 184 -11.17 5.84 7.59
C ILE A 184 -12.12 7.00 7.92
N GLU A 185 -13.30 6.73 8.47
CA GLU A 185 -14.29 7.75 8.85
C GLU A 185 -13.74 8.68 9.93
N SER A 186 -13.14 8.13 10.99
CA SER A 186 -12.47 8.90 12.04
C SER A 186 -11.34 9.76 11.46
N ALA A 187 -10.63 9.25 10.45
CA ALA A 187 -9.62 10.02 9.76
C ALA A 187 -10.19 11.19 8.95
N LEU A 188 -11.26 10.95 8.19
CA LEU A 188 -11.94 11.99 7.41
C LEU A 188 -12.54 13.06 8.32
N GLU A 189 -13.15 12.67 9.44
CA GLU A 189 -13.67 13.61 10.44
C GLU A 189 -12.53 14.47 11.01
N THR A 190 -11.40 13.85 11.35
CA THR A 190 -10.23 14.57 11.85
C THR A 190 -9.68 15.55 10.82
N LEU A 191 -9.53 15.10 9.57
CA LEU A 191 -8.98 15.93 8.49
C LEU A 191 -9.91 17.09 8.13
N ASN A 192 -11.22 16.86 8.17
CA ASN A 192 -12.22 17.88 7.85
C ASN A 192 -12.60 18.77 9.05
N SER A 193 -12.03 18.51 10.23
CA SER A 193 -12.29 19.32 11.42
C SER A 193 -11.80 20.76 11.21
N PRO A 194 -12.50 21.77 11.74
CA PRO A 194 -12.12 23.19 11.58
C PRO A 194 -10.72 23.51 12.11
N ALA A 195 -10.23 22.73 13.07
CA ALA A 195 -8.89 22.88 13.64
C ALA A 195 -7.76 22.48 12.67
N GLU A 196 -8.03 21.58 11.74
CA GLU A 196 -7.05 21.05 10.78
C GLU A 196 -7.23 21.63 9.37
N ASN A 197 -8.46 22.04 9.02
CA ASN A 197 -8.78 22.60 7.73
C ASN A 197 -8.35 24.06 7.60
N SER A 198 -7.54 24.34 6.58
CA SER A 198 -7.26 25.71 6.13
C SER A 198 -8.47 26.24 5.34
N PRO A 199 -8.81 27.54 5.42
CA PRO A 199 -10.03 28.11 4.84
C PRO A 199 -10.21 27.89 3.33
N ASN A 200 -9.12 27.66 2.58
CA ASN A 200 -9.15 27.49 1.12
C ASN A 200 -9.09 26.03 0.66
N HIS A 201 -9.22 25.06 1.57
CA HIS A 201 -9.00 23.64 1.24
C HIS A 201 -10.33 22.92 0.92
N ARG A 202 -10.32 22.09 -0.12
CA ARG A 202 -11.44 21.20 -0.46
C ARG A 202 -11.56 20.13 0.62
N PRO A 203 -12.76 19.80 1.12
CA PRO A 203 -12.91 18.74 2.11
C PRO A 203 -12.43 17.39 1.56
N TYR A 204 -11.70 16.65 2.39
CA TYR A 204 -11.28 15.29 2.14
C TYR A 204 -12.48 14.35 2.09
N THR A 205 -12.44 13.43 1.14
CA THR A 205 -13.47 12.41 0.94
C THR A 205 -12.84 11.02 0.90
N ALA A 206 -13.67 9.98 0.94
CA ALA A 206 -13.19 8.61 0.79
C ALA A 206 -12.41 8.39 -0.53
N SER A 207 -12.74 9.11 -1.62
CA SER A 207 -12.00 8.98 -2.88
C SER A 207 -10.57 9.53 -2.83
N ASP A 208 -10.25 10.35 -1.82
CA ASP A 208 -8.90 10.87 -1.61
C ASP A 208 -8.04 9.88 -0.81
N PHE A 209 -8.63 8.83 -0.21
CA PHE A 209 -7.89 7.75 0.44
C PHE A 209 -7.19 6.87 -0.58
N ILE A 210 -5.87 6.74 -0.44
CA ILE A 210 -5.02 5.97 -1.36
C ILE A 210 -4.86 4.55 -0.83
N GLU A 211 -4.27 4.45 0.36
CA GLU A 211 -3.96 3.20 1.04
C GLU A 211 -3.80 3.44 2.54
N GLY A 212 -4.00 2.37 3.31
CA GLY A 212 -3.69 2.33 4.72
C GLY A 212 -2.88 1.09 5.04
N ILE A 213 -2.08 1.18 6.09
CA ILE A 213 -1.45 0.03 6.72
C ILE A 213 -1.89 -0.05 8.17
N TYR A 214 -2.09 -1.25 8.69
CA TYR A 214 -2.42 -1.44 10.10
C TYR A 214 -1.73 -2.64 10.70
N ARG A 215 -1.54 -2.60 12.01
CA ARG A 215 -0.92 -3.68 12.78
C ARG A 215 -1.50 -3.73 14.18
N THR A 216 -1.82 -4.93 14.66
CA THR A 216 -2.31 -5.15 16.01
C THR A 216 -1.21 -5.76 16.89
N GLU A 217 -0.78 -5.03 17.90
CA GLU A 217 0.05 -5.52 19.00
C GLU A 217 -0.89 -6.09 20.08
N ARG A 218 -0.76 -7.38 20.38
CA ARG A 218 -1.74 -8.15 21.18
C ARG A 218 -1.95 -7.60 22.60
N ASP A 219 -0.97 -6.89 23.13
CA ASP A 219 -0.93 -6.33 24.48
C ASP A 219 -1.20 -4.82 24.53
N LYS A 220 -1.26 -4.13 23.38
CA LYS A 220 -1.38 -2.66 23.31
C LYS A 220 -2.59 -2.18 22.53
N GLY A 221 -2.81 -2.72 21.33
CA GLY A 221 -3.86 -2.25 20.43
C GLY A 221 -3.48 -2.26 18.95
N THR A 222 -4.31 -1.62 18.13
CA THR A 222 -4.12 -1.52 16.68
C THR A 222 -3.64 -0.14 16.27
N LEU A 223 -2.50 -0.08 15.58
CA LEU A 223 -1.99 1.11 14.91
C LEU A 223 -2.49 1.14 13.46
N TYR A 224 -2.94 2.31 13.00
CA TYR A 224 -3.29 2.57 11.60
C TYR A 224 -2.46 3.75 11.09
N GLU A 225 -1.82 3.61 9.95
CA GLU A 225 -1.27 4.72 9.17
C GLU A 225 -2.08 4.85 7.87
N LEU A 226 -2.81 5.95 7.72
CA LEU A 226 -3.75 6.18 6.62
C LEU A 226 -3.22 7.29 5.73
N THR A 227 -3.08 7.02 4.43
CA THR A 227 -2.55 7.98 3.47
C THR A 227 -3.64 8.48 2.53
N PHE A 228 -3.75 9.80 2.44
CA PHE A 228 -4.66 10.51 1.56
C PHE A 228 -3.86 11.35 0.56
N LYS A 229 -4.45 11.56 -0.61
CA LYS A 229 -3.94 12.46 -1.65
C LYS A 229 -4.02 13.90 -1.17
N GLY A 230 -2.95 14.68 -1.33
CA GLY A 230 -2.95 16.12 -1.08
C GLY A 230 -3.52 16.93 -2.26
N ASP A 231 -3.53 18.25 -2.11
CA ASP A 231 -4.02 19.19 -3.13
C ASP A 231 -3.21 19.15 -4.43
N HIS A 232 -1.90 19.01 -4.28
CA HIS A 232 -0.96 19.08 -5.37
C HIS A 232 -0.38 17.72 -5.71
N LYS A 233 0.14 17.61 -6.93
CA LYS A 233 0.86 16.41 -7.37
C LYS A 233 2.02 16.14 -6.40
N HIS A 234 2.12 14.91 -5.92
CA HIS A 234 3.13 14.45 -4.95
C HIS A 234 2.98 15.00 -3.52
N GLU A 235 1.90 15.73 -3.21
CA GLU A 235 1.51 16.00 -1.83
C GLU A 235 0.59 14.90 -1.32
N PHE A 236 0.77 14.57 -0.05
CA PHE A 236 0.02 13.55 0.66
C PHE A 236 -0.28 14.04 2.08
N LYS A 237 -1.34 13.52 2.66
CA LYS A 237 -1.69 13.72 4.06
C LYS A 237 -1.70 12.36 4.72
N ARG A 238 -0.93 12.19 5.79
CA ARG A 238 -0.88 10.95 6.56
C ARG A 238 -1.47 11.17 7.94
N LEU A 239 -2.44 10.36 8.29
CA LEU A 239 -3.00 10.31 9.64
C LEU A 239 -2.57 9.03 10.33
N ILE A 240 -2.08 9.16 11.56
CA ILE A 240 -1.71 8.04 12.42
C ILE A 240 -2.76 7.95 13.52
N LEU A 241 -3.48 6.84 13.56
CA LEU A 241 -4.52 6.53 14.53
C LEU A 241 -4.11 5.31 15.35
N PHE A 242 -4.49 5.28 16.62
CA PHE A 242 -4.25 4.14 17.50
C PHE A 242 -5.52 3.76 18.23
N ARG A 243 -5.81 2.46 18.24
CA ARG A 243 -6.94 1.85 18.95
C ARG A 243 -6.40 1.00 20.11
N PRO A 244 -6.33 1.54 21.34
CA PRO A 244 -5.90 0.82 22.54
C PRO A 244 -6.97 -0.16 23.06
N PHE A 245 -7.45 -1.08 22.22
CA PHE A 245 -8.61 -1.96 22.50
C PHE A 245 -9.85 -1.22 23.05
N GLY A 246 -9.99 0.05 22.65
CA GLY A 246 -11.05 0.97 23.07
C GLY A 246 -11.36 1.94 21.93
N PRO A 247 -11.68 3.22 22.21
CA PRO A 247 -11.95 4.19 21.15
C PRO A 247 -10.71 4.48 20.31
N ILE A 248 -10.90 4.76 19.02
CA ILE A 248 -9.81 5.23 18.14
C ILE A 248 -9.34 6.61 18.62
N MET A 249 -8.02 6.78 18.71
CA MET A 249 -7.37 8.02 19.10
C MET A 249 -6.47 8.53 17.98
N LYS A 250 -6.51 9.83 17.73
CA LYS A 250 -5.55 10.50 16.85
C LYS A 250 -4.20 10.60 17.56
N VAL A 251 -3.16 10.07 16.92
CA VAL A 251 -1.78 10.19 17.40
C VAL A 251 -1.04 11.28 16.64
N LYS A 252 -1.17 11.31 15.31
CA LYS A 252 -0.42 12.27 14.48
C LYS A 252 -1.15 12.64 13.20
N ASN A 253 -0.94 13.87 12.75
CA ASN A 253 -1.32 14.34 11.42
C ASN A 253 -0.10 14.94 10.71
N GLU A 254 0.25 14.44 9.53
CA GLU A 254 1.43 14.85 8.77
C GLU A 254 1.04 15.32 7.37
N LYS A 255 1.49 16.51 6.98
CA LYS A 255 1.51 16.92 5.56
C LYS A 255 2.86 16.53 4.97
N LEU A 256 2.83 15.71 3.92
CA LEU A 256 4.01 15.12 3.29
C LEU A 256 4.11 15.62 1.86
N ASN A 257 5.25 16.22 1.49
CA ASN A 257 5.53 16.58 0.11
C ASN A 257 6.72 15.77 -0.40
N MET A 258 6.47 14.94 -1.42
CA MET A 258 7.46 14.02 -1.97
C MET A 258 8.03 14.49 -3.31
N ALA A 259 7.72 15.71 -3.77
CA ALA A 259 8.10 16.20 -5.09
C ALA A 259 9.62 16.14 -5.35
N ASN A 260 10.44 16.36 -4.32
CA ASN A 260 11.91 16.37 -4.42
C ASN A 260 12.57 15.07 -3.94
N THR A 261 11.80 14.04 -3.61
CA THR A 261 12.34 12.78 -3.08
C THR A 261 12.76 11.87 -4.22
N LEU A 262 14.04 11.95 -4.60
CA LEU A 262 14.68 11.08 -5.60
C LEU A 262 14.86 9.67 -5.05
N ILE A 263 14.49 8.66 -5.84
CA ILE A 263 14.80 7.25 -5.55
C ILE A 263 15.95 6.79 -6.45
N ASN A 264 17.01 6.25 -5.88
CA ASN A 264 18.04 5.51 -6.62
C ASN A 264 17.74 4.02 -6.57
N VAL A 265 17.28 3.47 -7.70
CA VAL A 265 17.05 2.04 -7.89
C VAL A 265 18.38 1.36 -8.20
N ILE A 266 18.88 0.52 -7.30
CA ILE A 266 20.15 -0.18 -7.46
C ILE A 266 19.89 -1.63 -7.86
N VAL A 267 20.39 -2.02 -9.03
CA VAL A 267 20.19 -3.33 -9.65
C VAL A 267 21.53 -4.03 -9.85
N PRO A 268 21.87 -5.06 -9.06
CA PRO A 268 23.02 -5.92 -9.32
C PRO A 268 22.68 -6.88 -10.47
N LEU A 269 23.59 -7.05 -11.43
CA LEU A 269 23.33 -7.80 -12.66
C LEU A 269 24.54 -8.65 -13.09
N ALA A 270 24.29 -9.87 -13.55
CA ALA A 270 25.26 -10.72 -14.23
C ALA A 270 24.55 -11.70 -15.16
N LYS A 271 25.00 -11.84 -16.42
CA LYS A 271 24.56 -12.87 -17.38
C LYS A 271 23.04 -13.07 -17.48
N ARG A 272 22.27 -11.98 -17.45
CA ARG A 272 20.80 -11.98 -17.47
C ARG A 272 20.26 -10.86 -18.35
N VAL A 273 20.84 -10.66 -19.54
CA VAL A 273 20.44 -9.59 -20.46
C VAL A 273 18.95 -9.61 -20.82
N ASP A 274 18.34 -10.79 -20.98
CA ASP A 274 16.91 -10.91 -21.31
C ASP A 274 16.01 -10.41 -20.18
N LYS A 275 16.35 -10.76 -18.94
CA LYS A 275 15.63 -10.27 -17.76
C LYS A 275 15.85 -8.76 -17.59
N PHE A 276 17.07 -8.28 -17.87
CA PHE A 276 17.36 -6.86 -17.86
C PHE A 276 16.56 -6.09 -18.92
N ARG A 277 16.34 -6.66 -20.10
CA ARG A 277 15.49 -6.06 -21.14
C ARG A 277 14.04 -5.91 -20.66
N GLN A 278 13.50 -6.95 -20.02
CA GLN A 278 12.16 -6.91 -19.41
C GLN A 278 12.08 -5.86 -18.28
N PHE A 279 13.08 -5.83 -17.40
CA PHE A 279 13.20 -4.82 -16.35
C PHE A 279 13.20 -3.40 -16.93
N MET A 280 13.99 -3.15 -17.97
CA MET A 280 14.10 -1.82 -18.58
C MET A 280 12.81 -1.40 -19.30
N GLN A 281 12.00 -2.34 -19.79
CA GLN A 281 10.66 -2.02 -20.27
C GLN A 281 9.77 -1.49 -19.14
N ASN A 282 9.71 -2.21 -18.01
CA ASN A 282 8.96 -1.75 -16.83
C ASN A 282 9.52 -0.42 -16.28
N PHE A 283 10.84 -0.26 -16.23
CA PHE A 283 11.50 0.95 -15.77
C PHE A 283 11.12 2.17 -16.60
N ARG A 284 11.06 2.04 -17.94
CA ARG A 284 10.63 3.14 -18.81
C ARG A 284 9.22 3.60 -18.48
N GLU A 285 8.27 2.67 -18.44
CA GLU A 285 6.86 2.99 -18.23
C GLU A 285 6.59 3.54 -16.81
N MET A 286 7.10 2.87 -15.78
CA MET A 286 6.76 3.21 -14.39
C MET A 286 7.66 4.30 -13.80
N CYS A 287 8.93 4.32 -14.17
CA CYS A 287 9.90 5.25 -13.56
C CYS A 287 10.11 6.50 -14.40
N ILE A 288 10.27 6.38 -15.72
CA ILE A 288 10.57 7.52 -16.58
C ILE A 288 9.28 8.25 -16.96
N GLU A 289 8.28 7.53 -17.48
CA GLU A 289 7.05 8.14 -18.00
C GLU A 289 6.08 8.57 -16.88
N GLN A 290 5.88 7.73 -15.86
CA GLN A 290 4.90 8.02 -14.80
C GLN A 290 5.46 8.78 -13.60
N ASP A 291 6.63 8.41 -13.07
CA ASP A 291 7.17 9.00 -11.83
C ASP A 291 8.10 10.20 -12.05
N GLY A 292 9.09 10.06 -12.94
CA GLY A 292 10.06 11.10 -13.32
C GLY A 292 11.11 11.46 -12.27
N ARG A 293 11.07 10.89 -11.05
CA ARG A 293 11.96 11.25 -9.92
C ARG A 293 12.77 10.05 -9.46
N VAL A 294 13.43 9.43 -10.42
CA VAL A 294 14.25 8.23 -10.23
C VAL A 294 15.66 8.39 -10.81
N HIS A 295 16.60 7.67 -10.22
CA HIS A 295 17.91 7.38 -10.76
C HIS A 295 18.09 5.86 -10.83
N LEU A 296 18.73 5.36 -11.88
CA LEU A 296 19.03 3.93 -12.03
C LEU A 296 20.52 3.68 -11.85
N THR A 297 20.90 2.85 -10.89
CA THR A 297 22.29 2.37 -10.75
C THR A 297 22.35 0.89 -11.10
N VAL A 298 22.97 0.55 -12.23
CA VAL A 298 23.23 -0.83 -12.63
C VAL A 298 24.66 -1.22 -12.23
N VAL A 299 24.79 -2.25 -11.41
CA VAL A 299 26.09 -2.81 -10.99
C VAL A 299 26.29 -4.15 -11.67
N TYR A 300 27.05 -4.14 -12.77
CA TYR A 300 27.26 -5.29 -13.63
C TYR A 300 28.53 -6.06 -13.23
N PHE A 301 28.41 -7.37 -13.04
CA PHE A 301 29.52 -8.26 -12.74
C PHE A 301 29.99 -9.02 -13.97
N GLY A 302 31.30 -9.04 -14.18
CA GLY A 302 31.95 -9.79 -15.25
C GLY A 302 32.06 -9.00 -16.56
N LYS A 303 32.28 -9.73 -17.65
CA LYS A 303 32.52 -9.16 -18.99
C LYS A 303 31.57 -9.64 -20.06
N GLU A 304 30.71 -10.63 -19.80
CA GLU A 304 29.93 -11.29 -20.86
C GLU A 304 28.94 -10.35 -21.56
N GLU A 305 27.65 -10.35 -21.35
CA GLU A 305 26.68 -9.56 -22.15
C GLU A 305 26.76 -8.00 -21.93
N ILE A 306 27.92 -7.45 -21.55
CA ILE A 306 28.12 -6.05 -21.17
C ILE A 306 27.76 -5.06 -22.28
N ASN A 307 28.14 -5.35 -23.52
CA ASN A 307 27.86 -4.46 -24.66
C ASN A 307 26.36 -4.39 -24.93
N GLU A 308 25.64 -5.50 -24.72
CA GLU A 308 24.19 -5.54 -24.86
C GLU A 308 23.50 -4.78 -23.72
N VAL A 309 23.95 -4.95 -22.48
CA VAL A 309 23.44 -4.20 -21.32
C VAL A 309 23.65 -2.70 -21.51
N LYS A 310 24.85 -2.28 -21.94
CA LYS A 310 25.15 -0.87 -22.27
C LYS A 310 24.27 -0.39 -23.43
N GLY A 311 24.12 -1.19 -24.48
CA GLY A 311 23.25 -0.86 -25.62
C GLY A 311 21.79 -0.66 -25.21
N ILE A 312 21.25 -1.45 -24.27
CA ILE A 312 19.90 -1.28 -23.72
C ILE A 312 19.79 0.05 -22.93
N LEU A 313 20.78 0.36 -22.10
CA LEU A 313 20.83 1.63 -21.35
C LEU A 313 20.92 2.84 -22.29
N GLU A 314 21.80 2.80 -23.28
CA GLU A 314 21.98 3.87 -24.26
C GLU A 314 20.74 4.08 -25.14
N ASN A 315 20.11 3.00 -25.59
CA ASN A 315 18.85 3.07 -26.33
C ASN A 315 17.76 3.71 -25.47
N THR A 316 17.62 3.29 -24.21
CA THR A 316 16.65 3.87 -23.27
C THR A 316 16.94 5.35 -23.02
N SER A 317 18.21 5.72 -22.86
CA SER A 317 18.63 7.11 -22.68
C SER A 317 18.27 7.98 -23.88
N LYS A 318 18.52 7.50 -25.11
CA LYS A 318 18.19 8.21 -26.36
C LYS A 318 16.68 8.30 -26.59
N ALA A 319 15.96 7.18 -26.46
CA ALA A 319 14.53 7.10 -26.75
C ALA A 319 13.68 7.89 -25.76
N ALA A 320 14.05 7.91 -24.47
CA ALA A 320 13.28 8.55 -23.41
C ALA A 320 13.90 9.87 -22.90
N ASN A 321 14.99 10.34 -23.52
CA ASN A 321 15.82 11.46 -23.04
C ASN A 321 16.21 11.33 -21.54
N PHE A 322 16.48 10.10 -21.10
CA PHE A 322 16.76 9.79 -19.71
C PHE A 322 18.27 9.77 -19.44
N ARG A 323 18.74 10.66 -18.55
CA ARG A 323 20.17 10.81 -18.23
C ARG A 323 20.54 10.40 -16.80
N ASN A 324 19.55 10.11 -15.97
CA ASN A 324 19.74 9.81 -14.55
C ASN A 324 20.05 8.31 -14.35
N PHE A 325 21.16 7.85 -14.92
CA PHE A 325 21.62 6.49 -14.68
C PHE A 325 23.12 6.43 -14.45
N THR A 326 23.55 5.38 -13.76
CA THR A 326 24.94 5.06 -13.48
C THR A 326 25.18 3.60 -13.79
N PHE A 327 26.24 3.32 -14.54
CA PHE A 327 26.67 1.96 -14.84
C PHE A 327 28.03 1.72 -14.17
N ILE A 328 28.09 0.72 -13.30
CA ILE A 328 29.31 0.33 -12.58
C ILE A 328 29.65 -1.09 -13.02
N GLN A 329 30.86 -1.30 -13.55
CA GLN A 329 31.36 -2.63 -13.85
C GLN A 329 32.27 -3.12 -12.73
N LEU A 330 32.02 -4.32 -12.24
CA LEU A 330 32.85 -5.02 -11.27
C LEU A 330 33.46 -6.28 -11.88
N ASN A 331 34.74 -6.51 -11.58
CA ASN A 331 35.40 -7.77 -11.89
C ASN A 331 35.13 -8.78 -10.76
N GLY A 332 34.93 -10.04 -11.12
CA GLY A 332 34.73 -11.14 -10.19
C GLY A 332 33.34 -11.77 -10.29
N GLU A 333 33.11 -12.75 -9.43
CA GLU A 333 31.83 -13.47 -9.33
C GLU A 333 30.71 -12.57 -8.84
N PHE A 334 29.49 -12.87 -9.30
CA PHE A 334 28.30 -12.15 -8.89
C PHE A 334 28.07 -12.32 -7.38
N SER A 335 27.93 -11.19 -6.69
CA SER A 335 27.44 -11.14 -5.31
C SER A 335 26.41 -10.03 -5.19
N ARG A 336 25.18 -10.41 -4.86
CA ARG A 336 24.04 -9.49 -4.73
C ARG A 336 24.31 -8.42 -3.67
N GLY A 337 24.67 -8.83 -2.46
CA GLY A 337 25.01 -7.92 -1.35
C GLY A 337 26.15 -6.97 -1.70
N LYS A 338 27.22 -7.47 -2.33
CA LYS A 338 28.34 -6.63 -2.80
C LYS A 338 27.90 -5.62 -3.87
N GLY A 339 27.08 -6.05 -4.83
CA GLY A 339 26.58 -5.17 -5.89
C GLY A 339 25.74 -4.03 -5.35
N LEU A 340 24.83 -4.35 -4.43
CA LEU A 340 23.99 -3.36 -3.76
C LEU A 340 24.80 -2.40 -2.87
N ASP A 341 25.75 -2.92 -2.08
CA ASP A 341 26.62 -2.11 -1.22
C ASP A 341 27.48 -1.14 -2.05
N VAL A 342 28.12 -1.63 -3.11
CA VAL A 342 28.90 -0.79 -4.04
C VAL A 342 28.01 0.28 -4.68
N GLY A 343 26.83 -0.08 -5.18
CA GLY A 343 25.90 0.87 -5.79
C GLY A 343 25.48 1.97 -4.81
N ALA A 344 25.19 1.62 -3.56
CA ALA A 344 24.82 2.58 -2.52
C ALA A 344 25.98 3.53 -2.15
N ARG A 345 27.20 3.00 -2.04
CA ARG A 345 28.40 3.78 -1.68
C ARG A 345 28.94 4.62 -2.82
N PHE A 346 28.71 4.20 -4.07
CA PHE A 346 29.13 4.93 -5.26
C PHE A 346 28.42 6.28 -5.37
N TRP A 347 27.17 6.36 -4.94
CA TRP A 347 26.41 7.62 -4.90
C TRP A 347 27.15 8.70 -4.09
N LYS A 348 27.39 9.85 -4.74
CA LYS A 348 28.07 11.04 -4.16
C LYS A 348 27.16 12.25 -3.95
N GLY A 349 25.89 12.16 -4.37
CA GLY A 349 24.93 13.24 -4.21
C GLY A 349 24.44 13.38 -2.77
N SER A 350 23.34 14.13 -2.60
CA SER A 350 22.64 14.26 -1.33
C SER A 350 22.12 12.91 -0.80
N ASN A 351 21.59 12.91 0.43
CA ASN A 351 21.03 11.72 1.06
C ASN A 351 19.79 11.22 0.29
N VAL A 352 20.04 10.33 -0.68
CA VAL A 352 19.04 9.77 -1.58
C VAL A 352 18.31 8.58 -0.92
N LEU A 353 17.05 8.38 -1.30
CA LEU A 353 16.32 7.16 -0.97
C LEU A 353 16.81 6.03 -1.88
N LEU A 354 17.34 4.95 -1.31
CA LEU A 354 17.77 3.77 -2.04
C LEU A 354 16.60 2.81 -2.18
N PHE A 355 16.43 2.21 -3.35
CA PHE A 355 15.62 1.01 -3.55
C PHE A 355 16.53 -0.12 -4.04
N PHE A 356 16.77 -1.12 -3.18
CA PHE A 356 17.50 -2.33 -3.58
C PHE A 356 16.55 -3.24 -4.34
N CYS A 357 16.88 -3.54 -5.60
CA CYS A 357 15.97 -4.20 -6.53
C CYS A 357 16.69 -5.31 -7.31
N ASP A 358 16.09 -6.50 -7.38
CA ASP A 358 16.56 -7.54 -8.30
C ASP A 358 16.03 -7.27 -9.71
N VAL A 359 16.68 -7.86 -10.72
CA VAL A 359 16.36 -7.64 -12.14
C VAL A 359 15.02 -8.28 -12.58
N ASP A 360 14.52 -9.26 -11.83
CA ASP A 360 13.27 -9.97 -12.07
C ASP A 360 12.11 -9.45 -11.21
N ILE A 361 12.24 -8.23 -10.70
CA ILE A 361 11.16 -7.53 -10.02
C ILE A 361 10.40 -6.66 -11.02
N TYR A 362 9.08 -6.79 -10.99
CA TYR A 362 8.17 -5.84 -11.59
C TYR A 362 7.60 -4.93 -10.50
N PHE A 363 7.56 -3.62 -10.74
CA PHE A 363 6.97 -2.68 -9.80
C PHE A 363 6.26 -1.51 -10.48
N THR A 364 5.28 -0.92 -9.79
CA THR A 364 4.49 0.21 -10.29
C THR A 364 5.00 1.56 -9.81
N SER A 365 4.54 2.65 -10.43
CA SER A 365 4.79 4.02 -9.95
C SER A 365 4.17 4.28 -8.57
N GLU A 366 3.06 3.61 -8.25
CA GLU A 366 2.44 3.62 -6.92
C GLU A 366 3.38 3.06 -5.86
N PHE A 367 4.03 1.92 -6.13
CA PHE A 367 5.02 1.34 -5.21
C PHE A 367 6.17 2.31 -4.91
N LEU A 368 6.63 3.08 -5.91
CA LEU A 368 7.66 4.10 -5.69
C LEU A 368 7.19 5.17 -4.68
N ASN A 369 5.91 5.57 -4.72
CA ASN A 369 5.35 6.46 -3.71
C ASN A 369 5.24 5.77 -2.34
N THR A 370 4.81 4.50 -2.28
CA THR A 370 4.81 3.71 -1.04
C THR A 370 6.21 3.65 -0.41
N CYS A 371 7.28 3.49 -1.20
CA CYS A 371 8.65 3.58 -0.70
C CYS A 371 8.99 4.96 -0.10
N ARG A 372 8.56 6.07 -0.71
CA ARG A 372 8.80 7.42 -0.19
C ARG A 372 8.03 7.67 1.11
N LEU A 373 6.77 7.22 1.17
CA LEU A 373 5.88 7.45 2.29
C LEU A 373 6.29 6.64 3.53
N ASN A 374 6.82 5.43 3.32
CA ASN A 374 7.20 4.53 4.42
C ASN A 374 8.68 4.62 4.82
N THR A 375 9.42 5.62 4.33
CA THR A 375 10.82 5.85 4.71
C THR A 375 11.05 7.26 5.22
N GLN A 376 11.94 7.40 6.20
CA GLN A 376 12.30 8.68 6.76
C GLN A 376 13.74 8.61 7.32
N PRO A 377 14.63 9.55 6.94
CA PRO A 377 16.03 9.51 7.38
C PRO A 377 16.13 9.50 8.90
N GLY A 378 16.90 8.57 9.46
CA GLY A 378 17.12 8.44 10.89
C GLY A 378 15.88 8.00 11.69
N LYS A 379 14.78 7.59 11.03
CA LYS A 379 13.55 7.21 11.72
C LYS A 379 12.85 5.96 11.20
N LYS A 380 12.68 5.82 9.88
CA LYS A 380 11.90 4.72 9.26
C LYS A 380 12.62 4.11 8.07
N VAL A 381 12.71 2.78 8.05
CA VAL A 381 13.12 1.99 6.87
C VAL A 381 11.97 1.10 6.42
N PHE A 382 11.91 0.78 5.13
CA PHE A 382 10.79 0.07 4.53
C PHE A 382 11.23 -1.27 3.93
N TYR A 383 10.60 -2.34 4.39
CA TYR A 383 10.81 -3.72 3.98
C TYR A 383 9.51 -4.29 3.37
N PRO A 384 9.17 -3.92 2.12
CA PRO A 384 7.96 -4.41 1.46
C PRO A 384 7.96 -5.93 1.31
N VAL A 385 6.81 -6.55 1.48
CA VAL A 385 6.57 -7.96 1.15
C VAL A 385 5.95 -8.02 -0.24
N LEU A 386 6.74 -8.51 -1.18
CA LEU A 386 6.36 -8.65 -2.58
C LEU A 386 5.47 -9.88 -2.82
N PHE A 387 4.73 -9.86 -3.93
CA PHE A 387 3.99 -11.02 -4.41
C PHE A 387 4.86 -11.84 -5.35
N SER A 388 5.17 -13.08 -4.98
CA SER A 388 5.96 -14.00 -5.82
C SER A 388 5.05 -14.80 -6.73
N GLN A 389 5.23 -14.67 -8.04
CA GLN A 389 4.47 -15.45 -9.01
C GLN A 389 4.91 -16.92 -9.03
N TYR A 390 3.95 -17.80 -9.29
CA TYR A 390 4.23 -19.20 -9.59
C TYR A 390 4.72 -19.41 -11.02
N ASN A 391 5.17 -20.62 -11.33
CA ASN A 391 5.63 -21.01 -12.66
C ASN A 391 4.47 -20.93 -13.67
N PRO A 392 4.49 -19.98 -14.61
CA PRO A 392 3.40 -19.81 -15.58
C PRO A 392 3.23 -21.04 -16.47
N GLY A 393 4.32 -21.78 -16.75
CA GLY A 393 4.26 -23.03 -17.51
C GLY A 393 3.48 -24.13 -16.78
N ILE A 394 3.43 -24.10 -15.45
CA ILE A 394 2.64 -25.03 -14.64
C ILE A 394 1.20 -24.51 -14.47
N ILE A 395 1.05 -23.28 -13.99
CA ILE A 395 -0.28 -22.76 -13.60
C ILE A 395 -1.17 -22.46 -14.81
N TYR A 396 -0.57 -22.15 -15.97
CA TYR A 396 -1.30 -21.91 -17.22
C TYR A 396 -1.12 -23.01 -18.27
N GLY A 397 -0.31 -24.04 -18.05
CA GLY A 397 0.03 -25.05 -19.07
C GLY A 397 -1.14 -25.86 -19.65
N HIS A 398 -2.35 -25.70 -19.11
CA HIS A 398 -3.59 -26.26 -19.66
C HIS A 398 -4.23 -25.34 -20.73
N HIS A 399 -3.75 -24.11 -20.87
CA HIS A 399 -4.16 -23.15 -21.89
C HIS A 399 -3.21 -23.22 -23.09
N ASP A 400 -3.72 -22.97 -24.29
CA ASP A 400 -2.93 -23.03 -25.53
C ASP A 400 -1.71 -22.08 -25.55
N ALA A 401 -1.69 -21.08 -24.66
CA ALA A 401 -0.56 -20.20 -24.43
C ALA A 401 -0.53 -19.63 -23.00
N VAL A 402 0.68 -19.35 -22.51
CA VAL A 402 0.90 -18.53 -21.30
C VAL A 402 0.42 -17.09 -21.60
N PRO A 403 -0.44 -16.48 -20.75
CA PRO A 403 -0.90 -15.12 -20.95
C PRO A 403 0.24 -14.09 -20.98
N PRO A 404 0.06 -12.90 -21.57
CA PRO A 404 1.03 -11.82 -21.47
C PRO A 404 1.21 -11.34 -20.02
N LEU A 405 2.34 -10.69 -19.73
CA LEU A 405 2.75 -10.31 -18.36
C LEU A 405 1.66 -9.52 -17.63
N GLU A 406 1.03 -8.57 -18.30
CA GLU A 406 0.02 -7.67 -17.73
C GLU A 406 -1.20 -8.44 -17.18
N GLN A 407 -1.52 -9.59 -17.80
CA GLN A 407 -2.59 -10.49 -17.34
C GLN A 407 -2.14 -11.43 -16.22
N GLN A 408 -0.83 -11.65 -16.07
CA GLN A 408 -0.24 -12.45 -14.99
C GLN A 408 -0.06 -11.64 -13.69
N LEU A 409 -0.07 -10.30 -13.75
CA LEU A 409 0.08 -9.39 -12.59
C LEU A 409 -1.19 -9.34 -11.73
N VAL A 410 -1.63 -10.50 -11.26
CA VAL A 410 -2.82 -10.70 -10.44
C VAL A 410 -2.46 -11.36 -9.12
N ILE A 411 -2.97 -10.82 -8.02
CA ILE A 411 -2.74 -11.32 -6.66
C ILE A 411 -3.86 -12.30 -6.32
N LYS A 412 -3.58 -13.60 -6.51
CA LYS A 412 -4.51 -14.70 -6.18
C LYS A 412 -3.75 -15.90 -5.64
N LYS A 413 -4.44 -16.73 -4.88
CA LYS A 413 -3.89 -17.95 -4.27
C LYS A 413 -3.33 -18.93 -5.31
N GLU A 414 -3.87 -18.90 -6.53
CA GLU A 414 -3.51 -19.79 -7.64
C GLU A 414 -2.40 -19.21 -8.52
N THR A 415 -2.04 -17.94 -8.36
CA THR A 415 -1.07 -17.22 -9.21
C THR A 415 0.22 -16.89 -8.49
N GLY A 416 0.23 -16.92 -7.16
CA GLY A 416 1.42 -16.70 -6.35
C GLY A 416 1.15 -16.70 -4.85
N PHE A 417 2.05 -16.08 -4.11
CA PHE A 417 1.98 -15.91 -2.66
C PHE A 417 2.78 -14.69 -2.19
N TRP A 418 2.48 -14.17 -1.00
CA TRP A 418 3.29 -13.14 -0.36
C TRP A 418 4.62 -13.74 0.12
N ARG A 419 5.76 -13.24 -0.38
CA ARG A 419 7.09 -13.72 -0.01
C ARG A 419 7.56 -13.10 1.31
N ASP A 420 6.90 -13.46 2.40
CA ASP A 420 7.14 -12.97 3.76
C ASP A 420 8.49 -13.42 4.37
N PHE A 421 9.15 -14.41 3.78
CA PHE A 421 10.51 -14.83 4.12
C PHE A 421 11.60 -14.11 3.30
N GLY A 422 11.23 -13.21 2.38
CA GLY A 422 12.17 -12.41 1.59
C GLY A 422 12.41 -11.02 2.20
N PHE A 423 13.67 -10.58 2.25
CA PHE A 423 14.06 -9.29 2.79
C PHE A 423 14.91 -8.47 1.82
N GLY A 424 15.03 -8.95 0.58
CA GLY A 424 15.94 -8.39 -0.40
C GLY A 424 15.51 -7.07 -1.02
N MET A 425 14.20 -6.85 -1.16
CA MET A 425 13.64 -5.63 -1.76
C MET A 425 13.36 -4.64 -0.65
N THR A 426 14.14 -3.56 -0.58
CA THR A 426 14.14 -2.65 0.57
C THR A 426 14.30 -1.21 0.14
N CYS A 427 13.63 -0.31 0.87
CA CYS A 427 13.71 1.12 0.69
C CYS A 427 14.24 1.78 1.97
N GLN A 428 15.37 2.49 1.87
CA GLN A 428 16.01 3.17 3.00
C GLN A 428 16.84 4.34 2.51
N TYR A 429 16.99 5.37 3.33
CA TYR A 429 17.90 6.45 2.99
C TYR A 429 19.35 5.97 3.05
N ARG A 430 20.19 6.51 2.16
CA ARG A 430 21.60 6.15 2.09
C ARG A 430 22.31 6.34 3.42
N SER A 431 22.03 7.43 4.14
CA SER A 431 22.57 7.66 5.49
C SER A 431 22.25 6.52 6.45
N ASP A 432 21.00 6.05 6.51
CA ASP A 432 20.59 4.95 7.39
C ASP A 432 21.32 3.66 7.03
N PHE A 433 21.44 3.35 5.73
CA PHE A 433 22.18 2.18 5.24
C PHE A 433 23.66 2.22 5.61
N ILE A 434 24.30 3.38 5.48
CA ILE A 434 25.72 3.53 5.83
C ILE A 434 25.92 3.49 7.35
N ASN A 435 25.05 4.16 8.12
CA ASN A 435 25.15 4.27 9.57
C ASN A 435 24.90 2.94 10.28
N ILE A 436 24.06 2.07 9.71
CA ILE A 436 23.85 0.71 10.22
C ILE A 436 24.99 -0.26 9.85
N GLY A 437 25.95 0.18 9.04
CA GLY A 437 27.13 -0.59 8.62
C GLY A 437 26.96 -1.36 7.30
N GLY A 438 25.83 -1.22 6.60
CA GLY A 438 25.59 -1.84 5.29
C GLY A 438 25.55 -3.38 5.30
N PHE A 439 25.79 -3.99 4.13
CA PHE A 439 25.83 -5.45 4.00
C PHE A 439 27.11 -6.04 4.63
N ASP A 440 26.98 -7.26 5.13
CA ASP A 440 28.14 -8.09 5.45
C ASP A 440 28.63 -8.77 4.16
N LEU A 441 29.84 -8.41 3.74
CA LEU A 441 30.43 -8.86 2.48
C LEU A 441 31.12 -10.23 2.58
N ASP A 442 31.21 -10.78 3.79
CA ASP A 442 31.72 -12.13 4.02
C ASP A 442 30.64 -13.19 3.69
N ILE A 443 29.37 -12.80 3.69
CA ILE A 443 28.26 -13.64 3.23
C ILE A 443 28.31 -13.77 1.71
N LYS A 444 28.68 -14.96 1.24
CA LYS A 444 28.74 -15.35 -0.17
C LYS A 444 27.74 -16.47 -0.45
N GLY A 445 27.33 -16.62 -1.72
CA GLY A 445 26.39 -17.67 -2.13
C GLY A 445 24.93 -17.21 -2.11
N TRP A 446 24.03 -18.08 -1.64
CA TRP A 446 22.59 -17.86 -1.68
C TRP A 446 22.02 -17.35 -0.34
N GLY A 447 21.54 -16.11 -0.35
CA GLY A 447 20.71 -15.55 0.71
C GLY A 447 21.43 -15.30 2.04
N GLY A 448 20.69 -14.71 2.98
CA GLY A 448 21.15 -14.40 4.34
C GLY A 448 21.74 -13.01 4.47
N GLU A 449 22.27 -12.42 3.40
CA GLU A 449 22.81 -11.05 3.42
C GLU A 449 21.70 -10.01 3.68
N ASP A 450 20.52 -10.26 3.14
CA ASP A 450 19.34 -9.42 3.30
C ASP A 450 18.70 -9.56 4.69
N VAL A 451 18.59 -10.80 5.19
CA VAL A 451 18.15 -11.10 6.56
C VAL A 451 19.11 -10.46 7.58
N HIS A 452 20.41 -10.52 7.34
CA HIS A 452 21.40 -9.91 8.21
C HIS A 452 21.23 -8.38 8.27
N LEU A 453 21.08 -7.71 7.13
CA LEU A 453 20.81 -6.27 7.10
C LEU A 453 19.49 -5.93 7.81
N TYR A 454 18.43 -6.71 7.60
CA TYR A 454 17.15 -6.54 8.28
C TYR A 454 17.28 -6.63 9.80
N ARG A 455 18.01 -7.64 10.31
CA ARG A 455 18.29 -7.79 11.74
C ARG A 455 19.03 -6.58 12.31
N LYS A 456 20.01 -6.03 11.59
CA LYS A 456 20.70 -4.81 12.04
C LYS A 456 19.73 -3.65 12.27
N TYR A 457 18.75 -3.46 11.39
CA TYR A 457 17.72 -2.43 11.59
C TYR A 457 16.80 -2.76 12.78
N LEU A 458 16.40 -4.02 12.95
CA LEU A 458 15.62 -4.46 14.11
C LEU A 458 16.36 -4.27 15.45
N HIS A 459 17.70 -4.33 15.45
CA HIS A 459 18.52 -4.05 16.65
C HIS A 459 18.77 -2.55 16.90
N SER A 460 18.27 -1.68 16.02
CA SER A 460 18.40 -0.23 16.12
C SER A 460 17.16 0.42 16.73
N ASN A 461 17.13 1.77 16.79
CA ASN A 461 15.96 2.53 17.22
C ASN A 461 15.08 2.97 16.02
N LEU A 462 15.41 2.54 14.80
CA LEU A 462 14.63 2.83 13.60
C LEU A 462 13.38 1.95 13.58
N ILE A 463 12.25 2.53 13.17
CA ILE A 463 11.01 1.80 12.92
C ILE A 463 11.19 1.04 11.61
N VAL A 464 10.91 -0.26 11.65
CA VAL A 464 10.98 -1.13 10.47
C VAL A 464 9.55 -1.38 9.96
N VAL A 465 9.18 -0.68 8.89
CA VAL A 465 7.86 -0.84 8.28
C VAL A 465 7.91 -2.04 7.34
N ARG A 466 7.22 -3.13 7.69
CA ARG A 466 7.11 -4.35 6.87
C ARG A 466 5.65 -4.64 6.56
N THR A 467 5.28 -4.66 5.28
CA THR A 467 3.87 -4.83 4.84
C THR A 467 3.76 -5.47 3.46
N PRO A 468 2.72 -6.25 3.15
CA PRO A 468 2.35 -6.64 1.78
C PRO A 468 2.19 -5.42 0.89
N VAL A 469 2.72 -5.47 -0.33
CA VAL A 469 2.56 -4.38 -1.31
C VAL A 469 2.04 -4.91 -2.64
N ARG A 470 0.87 -4.41 -3.06
CA ARG A 470 0.18 -4.83 -4.29
C ARG A 470 0.87 -4.44 -5.60
N GLY A 471 1.76 -3.44 -5.55
CA GLY A 471 2.47 -2.91 -6.70
C GLY A 471 3.86 -3.51 -6.91
N LEU A 472 4.20 -4.61 -6.23
CA LEU A 472 5.54 -5.20 -6.23
C LEU A 472 5.47 -6.72 -6.45
N PHE A 473 5.96 -7.19 -7.59
CA PHE A 473 5.92 -8.58 -8.02
C PHE A 473 7.31 -9.13 -8.25
N HIS A 474 7.58 -10.33 -7.76
CA HIS A 474 8.75 -11.11 -8.16
C HIS A 474 8.32 -12.06 -9.27
N LEU A 475 8.76 -11.76 -10.50
CA LEU A 475 8.43 -12.54 -11.67
C LEU A 475 9.04 -13.93 -11.56
N TRP A 476 8.30 -14.94 -11.99
CA TRP A 476 8.83 -16.29 -11.94
C TRP A 476 10.04 -16.43 -12.87
N HIS A 477 11.06 -17.11 -12.37
CA HIS A 477 12.22 -17.54 -13.13
C HIS A 477 12.77 -18.83 -12.54
N GLU A 478 13.40 -19.64 -13.40
CA GLU A 478 14.09 -20.84 -12.96
C GLU A 478 15.20 -20.47 -11.95
N LYS A 479 15.28 -21.25 -10.87
CA LYS A 479 16.32 -21.16 -9.86
C LYS A 479 17.27 -22.35 -10.00
N ARG A 480 18.57 -22.05 -10.11
CA ARG A 480 19.66 -23.02 -10.11
C ARG A 480 20.36 -22.94 -8.76
N CYS A 481 20.29 -24.02 -7.99
CA CYS A 481 20.98 -24.14 -6.71
C CYS A 481 22.33 -24.81 -6.98
N MET A 482 23.42 -24.10 -6.71
CA MET A 482 24.78 -24.58 -6.99
C MET A 482 25.20 -25.61 -5.92
N ASP A 483 26.00 -26.60 -6.31
CA ASP A 483 26.43 -27.69 -5.43
C ASP A 483 27.46 -27.22 -4.38
N GLU A 484 28.13 -26.09 -4.64
CA GLU A 484 29.13 -25.49 -3.74
C GLU A 484 28.49 -24.70 -2.58
N LEU A 485 27.16 -24.54 -2.58
CA LEU A 485 26.44 -23.89 -1.48
C LEU A 485 26.60 -24.70 -0.19
N THR A 486 26.65 -24.01 0.94
CA THR A 486 26.54 -24.66 2.25
C THR A 486 25.21 -25.42 2.35
N PRO A 487 25.12 -26.51 3.15
CA PRO A 487 23.89 -27.29 3.30
C PRO A 487 22.66 -26.44 3.63
N GLU A 488 22.82 -25.44 4.49
CA GLU A 488 21.78 -24.49 4.88
C GLU A 488 21.33 -23.63 3.69
N GLN A 489 22.27 -23.04 2.95
CA GLN A 489 21.95 -22.22 1.77
C GLN A 489 21.32 -23.04 0.65
N TYR A 490 21.82 -24.26 0.41
CA TYR A 490 21.26 -25.17 -0.58
C TYR A 490 19.81 -25.52 -0.23
N LYS A 491 19.55 -25.85 1.04
CA LYS A 491 18.19 -26.10 1.54
C LYS A 491 17.28 -24.89 1.35
N MET A 492 17.74 -23.67 1.69
CA MET A 492 16.97 -22.44 1.48
C MET A 492 16.66 -22.20 -0.01
N CYS A 493 17.64 -22.44 -0.88
CA CYS A 493 17.47 -22.34 -2.33
C CYS A 493 16.41 -23.33 -2.83
N MET A 494 16.51 -24.59 -2.44
CA MET A 494 15.57 -25.64 -2.84
C MET A 494 14.17 -25.40 -2.28
N GLN A 495 14.04 -24.94 -1.04
CA GLN A 495 12.74 -24.55 -0.47
C GLN A 495 12.13 -23.38 -1.25
N SER A 496 12.91 -22.34 -1.56
CA SER A 496 12.41 -21.24 -2.38
C SER A 496 12.06 -21.71 -3.79
N LYS A 497 12.75 -22.70 -4.37
CA LYS A 497 12.41 -23.27 -5.67
C LYS A 497 11.05 -23.97 -5.59
N ALA A 498 10.90 -24.92 -4.66
CA ALA A 498 9.68 -25.70 -4.48
C ALA A 498 8.43 -24.83 -4.24
N MET A 499 8.56 -23.77 -3.41
CA MET A 499 7.44 -22.86 -3.14
C MET A 499 7.02 -22.03 -4.35
N ASN A 500 7.88 -21.84 -5.35
CA ASN A 500 7.58 -21.01 -6.51
C ASN A 500 6.97 -21.78 -7.69
N GLU A 501 6.80 -23.10 -7.61
CA GLU A 501 6.32 -23.86 -8.76
C GLU A 501 4.82 -23.69 -8.97
N ALA A 502 4.00 -23.95 -7.96
CA ALA A 502 2.57 -23.72 -7.99
C ALA A 502 1.99 -23.75 -6.57
N SER A 503 0.71 -23.41 -6.42
CA SER A 503 0.01 -23.63 -5.17
C SER A 503 -0.06 -25.12 -4.82
N HIS A 504 -0.21 -25.43 -3.52
CA HIS A 504 -0.36 -26.81 -3.06
C HIS A 504 -1.48 -27.57 -3.80
N GLY A 505 -2.62 -26.90 -4.04
CA GLY A 505 -3.73 -27.49 -4.79
C GLY A 505 -3.34 -27.84 -6.23
N GLN A 506 -2.67 -26.92 -6.93
CA GLN A 506 -2.22 -27.14 -8.31
C GLN A 506 -1.17 -28.25 -8.40
N LEU A 507 -0.20 -28.31 -7.48
CA LEU A 507 0.76 -29.41 -7.42
C LEU A 507 0.06 -30.75 -7.17
N GLY A 508 -0.93 -30.79 -6.28
CA GLY A 508 -1.77 -31.97 -6.07
C GLY A 508 -2.49 -32.41 -7.36
N MET A 509 -3.04 -31.48 -8.13
CA MET A 509 -3.67 -31.79 -9.42
C MET A 509 -2.69 -32.38 -10.44
N LEU A 510 -1.42 -31.98 -10.42
CA LEU A 510 -0.38 -32.61 -11.25
C LEU A 510 -0.10 -34.04 -10.80
N VAL A 511 -0.04 -34.30 -9.50
CA VAL A 511 0.17 -35.65 -8.94
C VAL A 511 -0.99 -36.58 -9.31
N PHE A 512 -2.23 -36.12 -9.18
CA PHE A 512 -3.43 -36.91 -9.49
C PHE A 512 -3.86 -36.86 -10.97
N ARG A 513 -3.02 -36.32 -11.86
CA ARG A 513 -3.36 -36.09 -13.27
C ARG A 513 -3.88 -37.35 -13.98
N HIS A 514 -3.23 -38.50 -13.77
CA HIS A 514 -3.63 -39.76 -14.41
C HIS A 514 -5.02 -40.23 -13.96
N GLU A 515 -5.36 -40.06 -12.69
CA GLU A 515 -6.67 -40.41 -12.14
C GLU A 515 -7.77 -39.50 -12.70
N ILE A 516 -7.49 -38.20 -12.77
CA ILE A 516 -8.38 -37.19 -13.36
C ILE A 516 -8.64 -37.50 -14.83
N GLU A 517 -7.58 -37.77 -15.61
CA GLU A 517 -7.71 -38.13 -17.03
C GLU A 517 -8.47 -39.45 -17.22
N ALA A 518 -8.22 -40.46 -16.40
CA ALA A 518 -8.94 -41.73 -16.44
C ALA A 518 -10.44 -41.54 -16.14
N HIS A 519 -10.79 -40.68 -15.18
CA HIS A 519 -12.18 -40.31 -14.91
C HIS A 519 -12.83 -39.63 -16.13
N LEU A 520 -12.17 -38.63 -16.71
CA LEU A 520 -12.68 -37.89 -17.88
C LEU A 520 -12.88 -38.80 -19.10
N ARG A 521 -11.97 -39.77 -19.33
CA ARG A 521 -12.12 -40.77 -20.41
C ARG A 521 -13.35 -41.65 -20.19
N LYS A 522 -13.57 -42.15 -18.96
CA LYS A 522 -14.76 -42.94 -18.60
C LYS A 522 -16.06 -42.15 -18.78
N GLN A 523 -16.07 -40.85 -18.42
CA GLN A 523 -17.24 -39.99 -18.62
C GLN A 523 -17.55 -39.79 -20.11
N LYS A 524 -16.55 -39.52 -20.94
CA LYS A 524 -16.72 -39.38 -22.39
C LYS A 524 -17.33 -40.64 -23.02
N GLN A 525 -16.85 -41.83 -22.63
CA GLN A 525 -17.40 -43.10 -23.11
C GLN A 525 -18.88 -43.28 -22.74
N LYS A 526 -19.27 -42.95 -21.50
CA LYS A 526 -20.68 -43.01 -21.06
C LYS A 526 -21.60 -42.01 -21.79
N THR A 527 -21.09 -40.83 -22.13
CA THR A 527 -21.88 -39.84 -22.87
C THR A 527 -22.05 -40.23 -24.34
N SER A 528 -21.04 -40.86 -24.94
CA SER A 528 -21.14 -41.36 -26.32
C SER A 528 -22.11 -42.53 -26.45
N SER A 529 -22.11 -43.46 -25.47
CA SER A 529 -23.02 -44.62 -25.48
C SER A 529 -24.50 -44.28 -25.23
N LYS A 530 -24.82 -43.08 -24.75
CA LYS A 530 -26.21 -42.62 -24.57
C LYS A 530 -26.76 -41.87 -25.78
N LYS A 531 -25.91 -41.48 -26.74
CA LYS A 531 -26.33 -40.76 -27.95
C LYS A 531 -26.58 -41.69 -29.15
N THR A 532 -26.06 -42.91 -29.09
CA THR A 532 -26.50 -44.06 -29.88
C THR A 532 -27.68 -44.72 -29.21
#